data_AF-A0A920APB3-F1
#
_entry.id   AF-A0A920APB3-F1
#
_cell.length_a   1.000
_cell.length_b   1.000
_cell.length_c   1.000
_cell.angle_alpha   90.00
_cell.angle_beta   90.00
_cell.angle_gamma   90.00
#
_symmetry.space_group_name_H-M   'P 1'
#
loop_
_entity.id
_entity.type
_entity.pdbx_description
1 polymer ?
#
loop_
_entity_poly.entity_id
_entity_poly.type
_entity_poly.pdbx_seq_one_letter_code
_entity_poly.pdbx_strand_id
1 'polypeptide(L)' 'MFLSDNGGAHNNASQNTPLRGTKGSVYEGGLRVPFAIQWKGVIPVNTKYEESVSSLDIMASMVDILDIKSNRKKP' A
#
# COMPACT_ATOMS: atom_id res chain seq x y z
N MET A 1 6.71 -4.27 -6.36
CA MET A 1 5.62 -3.99 -5.39
C MET A 1 4.31 -3.96 -6.14
N PHE A 2 3.21 -4.37 -5.51
CA PHE A 2 1.87 -4.32 -6.07
C PHE A 2 0.91 -3.76 -5.02
N LEU A 3 0.11 -2.76 -5.38
CA LEU A 3 -0.98 -2.22 -4.56
C LEU A 3 -2.08 -1.61 -5.44
N SER A 4 -3.28 -1.49 -4.88
CA SER A 4 -4.32 -0.60 -5.41
C SER A 4 -4.11 0.83 -4.88
N ASP A 5 -4.58 1.84 -5.61
CA ASP A 5 -4.51 3.26 -5.19
C ASP A 5 -5.62 3.63 -4.19
N ASN A 6 -6.73 2.90 -4.20
CA ASN A 6 -7.85 2.99 -3.26
C ASN A 6 -8.62 1.67 -3.19
N GLY A 7 -9.56 1.58 -2.25
CA GLY A 7 -10.53 0.49 -2.21
C GLY A 7 -11.42 0.45 -3.45
N GLY A 8 -12.03 -0.69 -3.72
CA GLY A 8 -12.85 -0.94 -4.90
C GLY A 8 -14.06 -0.01 -5.02
N ALA A 9 -14.40 0.39 -6.24
CA ALA A 9 -15.55 1.25 -6.52
C ALA A 9 -16.87 0.47 -6.47
N HIS A 10 -17.98 1.16 -6.18
CA HIS A 10 -19.31 0.54 -6.08
C HIS A 10 -20.00 0.34 -7.44
N ASN A 11 -19.48 0.95 -8.51
CA ASN A 11 -20.08 1.00 -9.84
C ASN A 11 -19.36 0.08 -10.85
N ASN A 12 -18.61 -0.91 -10.37
CA ASN A 12 -17.95 -1.91 -11.18
C ASN A 12 -17.91 -3.26 -10.44
N ALA A 13 -17.16 -4.24 -10.96
CA ALA A 13 -17.07 -5.58 -10.40
C ALA A 13 -16.16 -5.71 -9.16
N SER A 14 -15.76 -4.61 -8.52
CA SER A 14 -14.88 -4.66 -7.35
C SER A 14 -15.60 -5.23 -6.12
N GLN A 15 -14.84 -5.88 -5.24
CA GLN A 15 -15.34 -6.35 -3.95
C GLN A 15 -14.35 -5.97 -2.85
N ASN A 16 -14.87 -5.35 -1.77
CA ASN A 16 -14.09 -4.97 -0.59
C ASN A 16 -14.41 -5.83 0.63
N THR A 17 -15.24 -6.86 0.47
CA THR A 17 -15.63 -7.75 1.58
C THR A 17 -14.39 -8.37 2.23
N PRO A 18 -14.34 -8.46 3.58
CA PRO A 18 -15.40 -8.16 4.55
C PRO A 18 -15.42 -6.69 5.04
N LEU A 19 -14.66 -5.79 4.43
CA LEU A 19 -14.44 -4.43 4.92
C LEU A 19 -15.61 -3.51 4.56
N ARG A 20 -15.93 -2.59 5.49
CA ARG A 20 -16.98 -1.58 5.30
C ARG A 20 -16.51 -0.49 4.34
N GLY A 21 -17.33 -0.14 3.35
CA GLY A 21 -17.10 1.02 2.47
C GLY A 21 -16.52 0.68 1.09
N THR A 22 -16.37 1.71 0.26
CA THR A 22 -15.88 1.62 -1.13
C THR A 22 -14.97 2.81 -1.44
N LYS A 23 -14.43 2.87 -2.66
CA LYS A 23 -13.70 4.04 -3.19
C LYS A 23 -14.35 5.37 -2.76
N GLY A 24 -13.52 6.27 -2.24
CA GLY A 24 -13.93 7.59 -1.75
C GLY A 24 -14.45 7.62 -0.31
N SER A 25 -14.57 6.46 0.35
CA SER A 25 -14.95 6.36 1.76
C SER A 25 -13.73 6.41 2.68
N VAL A 26 -13.93 6.93 3.89
CA VAL A 26 -12.96 6.88 5.01
C VAL A 26 -13.02 5.57 5.81
N TYR A 27 -13.92 4.65 5.46
CA TYR A 27 -13.96 3.31 6.08
C TYR A 27 -12.92 2.38 5.44
N GLU A 28 -12.62 1.27 6.11
CA GLU A 28 -11.60 0.28 5.70
C GLU A 28 -11.71 -0.13 4.23
N GLY A 29 -12.91 -0.37 3.70
CA GLY A 29 -13.13 -0.77 2.30
C GLY A 29 -12.86 0.35 1.28
N GLY A 30 -12.62 1.59 1.72
CA GLY A 30 -12.16 2.69 0.87
C GLY A 30 -10.66 2.96 0.98
N LEU A 31 -10.05 2.69 2.13
CA LEU A 31 -8.65 3.02 2.45
C LEU A 31 -7.69 1.83 2.43
N ARG A 32 -8.14 0.66 2.93
CA ARG A 32 -7.32 -0.55 3.05
C ARG A 32 -7.35 -1.33 1.75
N VAL A 33 -6.17 -1.57 1.19
CA VAL A 33 -5.97 -2.17 -0.14
C VAL A 33 -5.08 -3.40 -0.06
N PRO A 34 -5.16 -4.32 -1.04
CA PRO A 34 -4.16 -5.37 -1.20
C PRO A 34 -2.77 -4.75 -1.40
N PHE A 35 -1.77 -5.27 -0.70
CA PHE A 35 -0.36 -4.87 -0.85
C PHE A 35 0.54 -6.09 -0.81
N ALA A 36 1.48 -6.18 -1.77
CA ALA A 36 2.48 -7.24 -1.80
C ALA A 36 3.82 -6.72 -2.33
N ILE A 37 4.91 -7.23 -1.75
CA ILE A 37 6.28 -6.95 -2.19
C ILE A 37 7.02 -8.27 -2.37
N GLN A 38 7.81 -8.36 -3.44
CA GLN A 38 8.82 -9.41 -3.60
C GLN A 38 10.16 -8.73 -3.83
N TRP A 39 11.15 -9.11 -3.03
CA TRP A 39 12.55 -8.74 -3.23
C TRP A 39 13.44 -9.94 -2.97
N LYS A 40 13.84 -10.60 -4.05
CA LYS A 40 14.68 -11.81 -3.99
C LYS A 40 16.01 -11.52 -3.30
N GLY A 41 16.38 -12.36 -2.35
CA GLY A 41 17.61 -12.22 -1.58
C GLY A 41 17.55 -11.21 -0.42
N VAL A 42 16.44 -10.47 -0.27
CA VAL A 42 16.28 -9.46 0.80
C VAL A 42 15.08 -9.80 1.68
N ILE A 43 13.90 -9.99 1.09
CA ILE A 43 12.69 -10.37 1.83
C ILE A 43 12.54 -11.89 1.77
N PRO A 44 12.44 -12.59 2.91
CA PRO A 44 12.17 -14.03 2.94
C PRO A 44 10.86 -14.38 2.22
N VAL A 45 10.87 -15.49 1.49
CA VAL A 45 9.65 -15.99 0.82
C VAL A 45 8.57 -16.32 1.85
N ASN A 46 7.30 -16.16 1.46
CA ASN A 46 6.13 -16.41 2.32
C ASN A 46 6.07 -15.58 3.62
N THR A 47 6.76 -14.43 3.67
CA THR A 47 6.64 -13.49 4.79
C THR A 47 5.22 -12.92 4.86
N LYS A 48 4.63 -12.93 6.06
CA LYS A 48 3.40 -12.19 6.38
C LYS A 48 3.77 -11.04 7.32
N TYR A 49 3.31 -9.84 6.98
CA TYR A 49 3.48 -8.64 7.78
C TYR A 49 2.08 -8.15 8.20
N GLU A 50 1.85 -8.04 9.51
CA GLU A 50 0.51 -7.75 10.06
C GLU A 50 0.36 -6.34 10.63
N GLU A 51 1.47 -5.60 10.75
CA GLU A 51 1.44 -4.21 11.19
C GLU A 51 0.94 -3.29 10.07
N SER A 52 0.49 -2.10 10.46
CA SER A 52 -0.01 -1.10 9.51
C SER A 52 1.12 -0.53 8.65
N VAL A 53 0.82 -0.34 7.36
CA VAL A 53 1.72 0.27 6.37
C VAL A 53 0.94 1.30 5.57
N SER A 54 1.58 2.42 5.24
CA SER A 54 1.06 3.45 4.37
C SER A 54 1.65 3.35 2.97
N SER A 55 0.89 3.73 1.94
CA SER A 55 1.44 3.87 0.58
C SER A 55 2.55 4.93 0.52
N LEU A 56 2.56 5.88 1.46
CA LEU A 56 3.62 6.89 1.60
C LEU A 56 4.95 6.28 2.04
N ASP A 57 4.93 5.14 2.74
CA ASP A 57 6.15 4.47 3.21
C ASP A 57 6.97 3.92 2.04
N ILE A 58 6.35 3.71 0.87
CA ILE A 58 7.05 3.28 -0.33
C ILE A 58 8.12 4.29 -0.72
N MET A 59 7.78 5.58 -0.74
CA MET A 59 8.75 6.62 -1.10
C MET A 59 9.88 6.69 -0.07
N ALA A 60 9.54 6.73 1.22
CA ALA A 60 10.54 6.77 2.29
C ALA A 60 11.49 5.56 2.23
N SER A 61 10.94 4.36 2.03
CA SER A 61 11.71 3.12 1.89
C SER A 61 12.63 3.15 0.68
N MET A 62 12.13 3.56 -0.49
CA MET A 62 12.95 3.62 -1.72
C MET A 62 14.08 4.64 -1.60
N VAL A 63 13.84 5.79 -0.98
CA VAL A 63 14.86 6.82 -0.75
C VAL A 63 15.97 6.29 0.15
N ASP A 64 15.60 5.59 1.23
CA ASP A 64 16.56 4.96 2.16
C ASP A 64 17.37 3.85 1.48
N ILE A 65 16.70 2.95 0.75
CA ILE A 65 17.33 1.84 0.02
C ILE A 65 18.35 2.34 -1.02
N LEU A 66 18.06 3.46 -1.68
CA LEU A 66 18.92 4.03 -2.71
C LEU A 66 19.98 4.99 -2.16
N ASP A 67 20.01 5.23 -0.83
CA ASP A 67 20.87 6.21 -0.17
C ASP A 67 20.77 7.62 -0.80
N ILE A 68 19.53 8.04 -1.10
CA ILE A 68 19.26 9.35 -1.70
C ILE A 68 18.88 10.35 -0.61
N LYS A 69 19.39 11.57 -0.68
CA LYS A 69 18.93 12.66 0.21
C LYS A 69 17.56 13.16 -0.25
N SER A 70 16.56 13.08 0.61
CA SER A 70 15.23 13.65 0.32
C SER A 70 15.28 15.18 0.32
N ASN A 71 14.54 15.79 -0.62
CA ASN A 71 14.42 17.25 -0.69
C ASN A 71 13.22 17.71 0.13
N ARG A 72 13.45 18.20 1.35
CA ARG A 72 12.37 18.65 2.25
C ARG A 72 11.54 19.85 1.76
N LYS A 73 11.90 20.48 0.63
CA LYS A 73 11.12 21.57 0.03
C LYS A 73 10.06 21.09 -0.98
N LYS A 74 10.13 19.84 -1.42
CA LYS A 74 9.14 19.24 -2.33
C LYS A 74 8.84 17.83 -1.81
N PRO A 75 7.69 17.60 -1.17
CA PRO A 75 7.32 16.26 -0.71
C PRO A 75 7.21 15.30 -1.89
#